data_AF-A0A4S0MNP7-F1
#
_entry.id   AF-A0A4S0MNP7-F1
#
_cell.length_a   1.000
_cell.length_b   1.000
_cell.length_c   1.000
_cell.angle_alpha   90.00
_cell.angle_beta   90.00
_cell.angle_gamma   90.00
#
_symmetry.space_group_name_H-M   'P 1'
#
loop_
_entity.id
_entity.type
_entity.pdbx_description
1 polymer ?
#
loop_
_entity_poly.entity_id
_entity_poly.type
_entity_poly.pdbx_seq_one_letter_code
_entity_poly.pdbx_strand_id
1 'polypeptide(L)'
;AFRNRADLYRLFLDELTAELGAEKAEAVMIRTIEKRGREVAATAFADFGPNDAPAIGEAFLAVSPDDGRMYPTHVERGPDHIAFKVKRCPLKDAWIE
;
A
#
# COMPACT_ATOMS: atom_id res chain seq x y z
N ALA A 1 -11.83 6.71 7.55
CA ALA A 1 -11.16 5.39 7.62
C ALA A 1 -9.62 5.51 7.52
N PHE A 2 -9.07 6.14 6.48
CA PHE A 2 -7.61 6.19 6.27
C PHE A 2 -6.83 7.02 7.29
N ARG A 3 -7.36 8.19 7.71
CA ARG A 3 -6.77 8.95 8.84
C ARG A 3 -6.65 8.09 10.10
N ASN A 4 -7.74 7.46 10.53
CA ASN A 4 -7.74 6.53 11.66
C ASN A 4 -6.70 5.40 11.51
N ARG A 5 -6.50 4.85 10.30
CA ARG A 5 -5.47 3.85 10.05
C ARG A 5 -4.06 4.43 10.23
N ALA A 6 -3.83 5.64 9.74
CA ALA A 6 -2.56 6.35 9.92
C ALA A 6 -2.27 6.63 11.40
N ASP A 7 -3.30 7.04 12.16
CA ASP A 7 -3.21 7.28 13.61
C ASP A 7 -2.85 5.99 14.35
N LEU A 8 -3.50 4.86 14.00
CA LEU A 8 -3.18 3.56 14.61
C LEU A 8 -1.75 3.12 14.30
N TYR A 9 -1.25 3.32 13.08
CA TYR A 9 0.14 2.99 12.75
C TYR A 9 1.14 3.82 13.54
N ARG A 10 0.86 5.10 13.76
CA ARG A 10 1.67 5.95 14.63
C ARG A 10 1.67 5.44 16.07
N LEU A 11 0.49 5.18 16.64
CA LEU A 11 0.38 4.67 18.01
C LEU A 11 1.09 3.31 18.18
N PHE A 12 0.94 2.39 17.22
CA PHE A 12 1.68 1.13 17.27
C PHE A 12 3.19 1.33 17.19
N LEU A 13 3.67 2.25 16.34
CA LEU A 13 5.10 2.54 16.27
C LEU A 13 5.62 3.12 17.58
N ASP A 14 4.87 4.03 18.21
CA ASP A 14 5.22 4.65 19.49
C ASP A 14 5.38 3.57 20.59
N GLU A 15 4.37 2.71 20.75
CA GLU A 15 4.37 1.62 21.73
C GLU A 15 5.49 0.60 21.46
N LEU A 16 5.65 0.17 20.20
CA LEU A 16 6.70 -0.78 19.84
C LEU A 16 8.10 -0.20 20.03
N THR A 17 8.27 1.12 19.81
CA THR A 17 9.55 1.80 20.02
C THR A 17 9.89 1.85 21.50
N ALA A 18 8.92 2.10 22.37
CA ALA A 18 9.11 2.07 23.82
C ALA A 18 9.56 0.69 24.32
N GLU A 19 8.98 -0.38 23.77
CA GLU A 19 9.24 -1.76 24.20
C GLU A 19 10.50 -2.38 23.58
N LEU A 20 10.78 -2.08 22.30
CA LEU A 20 11.78 -2.82 21.50
C LEU A 20 12.95 -1.95 21.01
N GLY A 21 12.84 -0.63 21.15
CA GLY A 21 13.72 0.34 20.49
C GLY A 21 13.36 0.56 19.02
N ALA A 22 13.78 1.71 18.49
CA ALA A 22 13.33 2.22 17.18
C ALA A 22 13.60 1.24 16.02
N GLU A 23 14.81 0.69 15.91
CA GLU A 23 15.20 -0.19 14.80
C GLU A 23 14.33 -1.46 14.74
N LYS A 24 14.10 -2.10 15.89
CA LYS A 24 13.26 -3.30 15.96
C LYS A 24 11.79 -2.99 15.74
N ALA A 25 11.30 -1.87 16.26
CA ALA A 25 9.93 -1.43 16.04
C ALA A 25 9.63 -1.21 14.55
N GLU A 26 10.52 -0.51 13.84
CA GLU A 26 10.42 -0.30 12.39
C GLU A 26 10.42 -1.64 11.63
N ALA A 27 11.36 -2.53 11.94
CA ALA A 27 11.45 -3.84 11.29
C ALA A 27 10.18 -4.69 11.48
N VAL A 28 9.56 -4.63 12.67
CA VAL A 28 8.28 -5.31 12.95
C VAL A 28 7.14 -4.70 12.14
N MET A 29 7.06 -3.36 12.07
CA MET A 29 6.04 -2.66 11.30
C MET A 29 6.13 -2.99 9.81
N ILE A 30 7.33 -2.91 9.22
CA ILE A 30 7.59 -3.26 7.81
C ILE A 30 7.15 -4.70 7.53
N ARG A 31 7.66 -5.66 8.30
CA ARG A 31 7.34 -7.09 8.12
C ARG A 31 5.83 -7.35 8.20
N THR A 32 5.13 -6.68 9.11
CA THR A 32 3.69 -6.83 9.31
C THR A 32 2.90 -6.26 8.12
N ILE A 33 3.26 -5.06 7.65
CA ILE A 33 2.63 -4.43 6.49
C ILE A 33 2.86 -5.26 5.22
N GLU A 34 4.08 -5.74 4.99
CA GLU A 34 4.40 -6.62 3.86
C GLU A 34 3.64 -7.94 3.91
N LYS A 35 3.54 -8.56 5.10
CA LYS A 35 2.76 -9.79 5.28
C LYS A 35 1.30 -9.55 4.88
N ARG A 36 0.71 -8.45 5.34
CA ARG A 36 -0.65 -8.09 4.94
C ARG A 36 -0.76 -7.84 3.44
N GLY A 37 0.24 -7.19 2.84
CA GLY A 37 0.31 -7.00 1.39
C GLY A 37 0.30 -8.32 0.63
N ARG A 38 1.05 -9.33 1.08
CA ARG A 38 1.06 -10.67 0.50
C ARG A 38 -0.28 -11.38 0.62
N GLU A 39 -0.96 -11.28 1.76
CA GLU A 39 -2.31 -11.87 1.94
C GLU A 39 -3.33 -11.27 0.96
N VAL A 40 -3.30 -9.94 0.80
CA VAL A 40 -4.18 -9.25 -0.16
C VAL A 40 -3.83 -9.64 -1.58
N ALA A 41 -2.54 -9.63 -1.93
CA ALA A 41 -2.07 -9.98 -3.28
C ALA A 41 -2.42 -11.42 -3.66
N ALA A 42 -2.28 -12.37 -2.73
CA ALA A 42 -2.62 -13.77 -2.95
C ALA A 42 -4.11 -13.97 -3.28
N THR A 43 -4.98 -13.07 -2.81
CA THR A 43 -6.42 -13.11 -3.12
C THR A 43 -6.73 -12.31 -4.40
N ALA A 44 -6.18 -11.10 -4.52
CA ALA A 44 -6.50 -10.16 -5.59
C ALA A 44 -5.88 -10.55 -6.95
N PHE A 45 -4.77 -11.29 -6.93
CA PHE A 45 -3.99 -11.59 -8.13
C PHE A 45 -3.78 -13.09 -8.39
N ALA A 46 -4.58 -13.95 -7.75
CA ALA A 46 -4.44 -15.41 -7.85
C ALA A 46 -4.54 -15.95 -9.30
N ASP A 47 -5.37 -15.30 -10.11
CA ASP A 47 -5.73 -15.78 -11.45
C ASP A 47 -4.81 -15.22 -12.57
N PHE A 48 -3.83 -14.38 -12.22
CA PHE A 48 -2.90 -13.82 -13.21
C PHE A 48 -1.62 -14.65 -13.33
N GLY A 49 -1.16 -14.82 -14.57
CA GLY A 49 0.12 -15.45 -14.90
C GLY A 49 1.32 -14.49 -14.73
N PRO A 50 2.54 -15.02 -14.77
CA PRO A 50 3.77 -14.25 -14.57
C PRO A 50 4.05 -13.20 -15.66
N ASN A 51 3.38 -13.29 -16.81
CA ASN A 51 3.56 -12.38 -17.94
C ASN A 51 2.37 -11.42 -18.14
N ASP A 52 1.44 -11.36 -17.18
CA ASP A 52 0.19 -10.60 -17.30
C ASP A 52 0.31 -9.19 -16.70
N ALA A 53 1.49 -8.56 -16.81
CA ALA A 53 1.78 -7.27 -16.16
C ALA A 53 0.71 -6.20 -16.45
N PRO A 54 0.23 -5.99 -17.70
CA PRO A 54 -0.86 -5.05 -17.96
C PRO A 54 -2.16 -5.40 -17.23
N ALA A 55 -2.56 -6.68 -17.21
CA ALA A 55 -3.81 -7.11 -16.60
C ALA A 55 -3.77 -7.03 -15.06
N ILE A 56 -2.64 -7.41 -14.46
CA ILE A 56 -2.38 -7.21 -13.01
C ILE A 56 -2.50 -5.73 -12.66
N GLY A 57 -1.94 -4.87 -13.50
CA GLY A 57 -1.98 -3.44 -13.27
C GLY A 57 -3.37 -2.82 -13.36
N GLU A 58 -4.19 -3.24 -14.32
CA GLU A 58 -5.60 -2.79 -14.38
C GLU A 58 -6.39 -3.30 -13.17
N ALA A 59 -6.17 -4.55 -12.74
CA ALA A 59 -6.78 -5.09 -11.54
C ALA A 59 -6.38 -4.30 -10.27
N PHE A 60 -5.11 -3.90 -10.17
CA PHE A 60 -4.63 -3.03 -9.09
C PHE A 60 -5.33 -1.66 -9.09
N LEU A 61 -5.53 -1.05 -10.27
CA LEU A 61 -6.24 0.23 -10.37
C LEU A 61 -7.72 0.10 -10.02
N ALA A 62 -8.38 -0.98 -10.44
CA ALA A 62 -9.80 -1.21 -10.24
C ALA A 62 -10.21 -1.34 -8.76
N VAL A 63 -9.29 -1.79 -7.90
CA VAL A 63 -9.53 -1.91 -6.45
C VAL A 63 -9.17 -0.64 -5.68
N SER A 64 -8.71 0.41 -6.37
CA SER A 64 -8.32 1.66 -5.72
C SER A 64 -9.54 2.35 -5.08
N PRO A 65 -9.48 2.73 -3.80
CA PRO A 65 -10.60 3.37 -3.10
C PRO A 65 -11.05 4.67 -3.79
N ASP A 66 -12.37 4.92 -3.72
CA ASP A 66 -12.99 6.13 -4.29
C ASP A 66 -12.63 6.35 -5.76
N ASP A 67 -12.66 5.26 -6.55
CA ASP A 67 -12.38 5.27 -7.99
C ASP A 67 -11.02 5.92 -8.33
N GLY A 68 -10.03 5.67 -7.46
CA GLY A 68 -8.67 6.23 -7.59
C GLY A 68 -8.52 7.70 -7.22
N ARG A 69 -9.59 8.44 -6.90
CA ARG A 69 -9.50 9.86 -6.48
C ARG A 69 -8.74 10.04 -5.19
N MET A 70 -8.81 9.04 -4.32
CA MET A 70 -8.14 9.05 -3.03
C MET A 70 -6.62 8.81 -3.15
N TYR A 71 -6.20 8.07 -4.18
CA TYR A 71 -4.81 7.79 -4.52
C TYR A 71 -4.55 8.23 -5.97
N PRO A 72 -4.60 9.55 -6.25
CA PRO A 72 -4.50 10.04 -7.62
C PRO A 72 -3.17 9.57 -8.21
N THR A 73 -3.25 8.86 -9.33
CA THR A 73 -2.12 8.13 -9.91
C THR A 73 -1.99 8.48 -11.38
N HIS A 74 -0.78 8.88 -11.80
CA HIS A 74 -0.47 8.93 -13.22
C HIS A 74 -0.12 7.52 -13.69
N VAL A 75 -0.80 7.06 -14.74
CA VAL A 75 -0.66 5.71 -15.26
C VAL A 75 -0.08 5.78 -16.66
N GLU A 76 1.05 5.12 -16.87
CA GLU A 76 1.63 4.85 -18.18
C GLU A 76 1.35 3.39 -18.54
N ARG A 77 0.86 3.16 -19.75
CA ARG A 77 0.51 1.83 -20.26
C ARG A 77 1.32 1.55 -21.52
N GLY A 78 1.90 0.37 -21.59
CA GLY A 78 2.53 -0.16 -22.79
C GLY A 78 2.10 -1.60 -23.08
N PRO A 79 2.61 -2.19 -24.18
CA PRO A 79 2.22 -3.54 -24.60
C PRO A 79 2.58 -4.64 -23.60
N ASP A 80 3.68 -4.46 -22.87
CA ASP A 80 4.29 -5.44 -21.97
C ASP A 80 4.50 -4.90 -20.54
N HIS A 81 4.05 -3.67 -20.28
CA HIS A 81 4.26 -3.00 -19.01
C HIS A 81 3.13 -2.04 -18.66
N ILE A 82 3.05 -1.73 -17.38
CA ILE A 82 2.22 -0.67 -16.83
C ILE A 82 2.96 -0.07 -15.64
N ALA A 83 2.98 1.26 -15.56
CA ALA A 83 3.69 1.99 -14.52
C ALA A 83 2.77 2.98 -13.82
N PHE A 84 2.93 3.06 -12.50
CA PHE A 84 2.09 3.89 -11.62
C PHE A 84 2.94 4.92 -10.90
N LYS A 85 2.55 6.20 -11.00
CA LYS A 85 3.10 7.27 -10.17
C LYS A 85 2.00 7.86 -9.31
N VAL A 86 1.87 7.32 -8.10
CA VAL A 86 0.96 7.82 -7.05
C VAL A 86 1.40 9.23 -6.66
N LYS A 87 0.49 10.20 -6.72
CA LYS A 87 0.76 11.62 -6.45
C LYS A 87 0.52 12.01 -5.00
N ARG A 88 -0.38 11.30 -4.33
CA ARG A 88 -0.83 11.58 -2.97
C ARG A 88 -1.19 10.28 -2.27
N CYS A 89 -0.93 10.22 -0.96
CA CYS A 89 -1.28 9.09 -0.12
C CYS A 89 -1.98 9.63 1.15
N PRO A 90 -3.26 9.32 1.38
CA PRO A 90 -4.01 9.80 2.54
C PRO A 90 -3.39 9.40 3.88
N LEU A 91 -2.62 8.30 3.92
CA LEU A 91 -1.90 7.89 5.12
C LEU A 91 -0.74 8.85 5.43
N LYS A 92 -0.02 9.29 4.40
CA LYS A 92 1.05 10.27 4.54
C LYS A 92 0.49 11.65 4.87
N ASP A 93 -0.60 12.06 4.24
CA ASP A 93 -1.21 13.37 4.50
C ASP A 93 -1.65 13.49 5.95
N ALA A 94 -2.26 12.44 6.51
CA ALA A 94 -2.67 12.39 7.91
C ALA A 94 -1.50 12.53 8.90
N TRP A 95 -0.25 12.36 8.47
CA TRP A 95 0.95 12.57 9.28
C TRP A 95 1.53 13.99 9.14
N ILE A 96 1.17 14.72 8.08
CA ILE A 96 1.69 16.06 7.77
C ILE A 96 0.75 17.16 8.31
N GLU A 97 -0.55 16.86 8.38
CA GLU A 97 -1.57 17.72 9.01
C GLU A 97 -1.33 17.92 10.51
#